data_AF-E0SRU6-F1
#
_entry.id   AF-E0SRU6-F1
#
_cell.length_a   1.000
_cell.length_b   1.000
_cell.length_c   1.000
_cell.angle_alpha   90.00
_cell.angle_beta   90.00
_cell.angle_gamma   90.00
#
_symmetry.space_group_name_H-M   'P 1'
#
loop_
_entity.id
_entity.type
_entity.pdbx_description
1 polymer ?
#
loop_
_entity_poly.entity_id
_entity_poly.type
_entity_poly.pdbx_seq_one_letter_code
_entity_poly.pdbx_strand_id
1 'polypeptide(L)'
;MSLSALEKIFSRFRKKSSESAKPQETVQESILEDMESIAKTERVTHKLYSIQRGYRVIESYPVAEPFAHINIVEEESTGRLFYEVYEISLSDEEKKIYDEIRDHIIWEIKPVASLDVDVAREIMKTARRVMREFQIRFTKTPGLSWSKIGYYIERDLIGFGVLEPIFRDRHIEDISCNGPGKPVYVWHRKYEYLPTNIVFVSSEELDEYILKLAHMAGKHISVAYPILDAILPGGHRLAATFRKEVSTAGSTFTIRKFSESPITIADMINYGTISSRIAAYFWLAMEYKMTTLILGVTGAGKTSTLNALATLLKPTYKIVTIEDTPELRIPSENWVQLVSRPSYVGSGVGEISLFQLVKLSLRYRPDVIIVGEVRGEEAYVLFQAIATGHSGMTTLHAESIDAAVKRLTSPPMNIPSSYIPLVNISMVIKRVQIRDERGRVRPGRRITNIWEVRDYEDYIEIAKWNPVEDRFEIDLSKSIVLQRISELTGMPMDSLLEEIETREKVLLWLVKTGRTDYRGVANTVYRYYINRQGLLKEIGLR
;
A
#
# COMPACT_ATOMS: atom_id res chain seq x y z
N MET A 1 -16.90 63.24 -13.87
CA MET A 1 -17.13 62.66 -12.54
C MET A 1 -15.81 62.16 -12.01
N SER A 2 -15.43 62.66 -10.84
CA SER A 2 -14.09 62.77 -10.29
C SER A 2 -13.51 61.45 -9.76
N LEU A 3 -12.17 61.42 -9.68
CA LEU A 3 -11.32 60.49 -8.92
C LEU A 3 -11.75 60.28 -7.45
N SER A 4 -12.70 61.07 -6.92
CA SER A 4 -13.23 60.97 -5.56
C SER A 4 -14.26 59.86 -5.33
N ALA A 5 -14.68 59.12 -6.36
CA ALA A 5 -15.59 57.97 -6.22
C ALA A 5 -14.84 56.64 -5.96
N LEU A 6 -13.59 56.51 -6.44
CA LEU A 6 -12.75 55.32 -6.23
C LEU A 6 -12.05 55.30 -4.86
N GLU A 7 -11.74 56.46 -4.27
CA GLU A 7 -11.15 56.55 -2.92
C GLU A 7 -12.14 56.20 -1.78
N LYS A 8 -13.44 56.31 -2.00
CA LYS A 8 -14.46 55.95 -0.98
C LYS A 8 -14.67 54.45 -0.82
N ILE A 9 -14.29 53.63 -1.80
CA ILE A 9 -14.35 52.16 -1.68
C ILE A 9 -13.09 51.63 -0.97
N PHE A 10 -11.93 52.26 -1.20
CA PHE A 10 -10.67 51.86 -0.56
C PHE A 10 -10.49 52.35 0.89
N SER A 11 -11.24 53.36 1.35
CA SER A 11 -11.15 53.82 2.75
C SER A 11 -11.98 53.00 3.76
N ARG A 12 -12.90 52.15 3.30
CA ARG A 12 -13.68 51.25 4.18
C ARG A 12 -12.96 49.94 4.55
N PHE A 13 -11.93 49.56 3.81
CA PHE A 13 -11.11 48.37 4.13
C PHE A 13 -9.87 48.68 4.99
N ARG A 14 -9.59 49.96 5.28
CA ARG A 14 -8.36 50.39 5.96
C ARG A 14 -8.54 50.76 7.45
N LYS A 15 -9.71 50.53 8.05
CA LYS A 15 -10.03 50.98 9.42
C LYS A 15 -10.66 49.93 10.35
N LYS A 16 -10.42 48.64 10.09
CA LYS A 16 -10.80 47.55 11.01
C LYS A 16 -9.74 46.44 11.12
N SER A 17 -8.46 46.82 11.09
CA SER A 17 -7.34 45.89 11.32
C SER A 17 -6.28 46.51 12.25
N SER A 18 -6.72 47.25 13.26
CA SER A 18 -5.86 47.78 14.32
C SER A 18 -6.54 47.55 15.66
N GLU A 19 -6.54 46.29 16.12
CA GLU A 19 -6.54 45.88 17.54
C GLU A 19 -6.64 44.36 17.63
N SER A 20 -5.49 43.70 17.51
CA SER A 20 -5.07 42.52 18.28
C SER A 20 -3.74 42.07 17.70
N ALA A 21 -2.70 42.34 18.47
CA ALA A 21 -1.33 42.00 18.15
C ALA A 21 -1.08 40.48 18.30
N LYS A 22 -0.18 39.98 17.44
CA LYS A 22 0.48 38.65 17.39
C LYS A 22 -0.42 37.46 16.96
N PRO A 23 -0.13 36.86 15.80
CA PRO A 23 0.60 35.57 15.80
C PRO A 23 1.49 35.39 14.54
N GLN A 24 2.77 35.73 14.63
CA GLN A 24 3.78 35.29 13.65
C GLN A 24 5.01 34.69 14.35
N GLU A 25 5.26 35.03 15.61
CA GLU A 25 6.30 34.39 16.44
C GLU A 25 5.93 32.94 16.82
N THR A 26 4.64 32.61 16.99
CA THR A 26 4.19 31.30 17.50
C THR A 26 4.36 30.11 16.55
N VAL A 27 4.39 30.32 15.23
CA VAL A 27 4.58 29.23 14.25
C VAL A 27 6.07 28.93 14.04
N GLN A 28 6.92 29.95 14.22
CA GLN A 28 8.36 29.88 13.99
C GLN A 28 9.10 29.35 15.22
N GLU A 29 8.62 29.70 16.42
CA GLU A 29 9.01 29.05 17.67
C GLU A 29 8.59 27.58 17.70
N SER A 30 7.40 27.22 17.20
CA SER A 30 6.97 25.81 17.17
C SER A 30 7.90 24.97 16.30
N ILE A 31 8.26 25.43 15.10
CA ILE A 31 9.17 24.69 14.19
C ILE A 31 10.55 24.48 14.82
N LEU A 32 11.08 25.46 15.55
CA LEU A 32 12.36 25.32 16.26
C LEU A 32 12.26 24.38 17.48
N GLU A 33 11.17 24.47 18.25
CA GLU A 33 10.88 23.55 19.36
C GLU A 33 10.68 22.11 18.85
N ASP A 34 10.02 21.93 17.71
CA ASP A 34 9.82 20.64 17.04
C ASP A 34 11.14 20.03 16.58
N MET A 35 12.06 20.83 16.04
CA MET A 35 13.39 20.39 15.61
C MET A 35 14.33 20.08 16.78
N GLU A 36 14.28 20.86 17.86
CA GLU A 36 14.98 20.53 19.12
C GLU A 36 14.43 19.26 19.78
N SER A 37 13.13 18.99 19.63
CA SER A 37 12.49 17.75 20.09
C SER A 37 13.00 16.54 19.29
N ILE A 38 13.04 16.64 17.95
CA ILE A 38 13.58 15.61 17.04
C ILE A 38 15.06 15.31 17.34
N ALA A 39 15.85 16.33 17.72
CA ALA A 39 17.24 16.16 18.14
C ALA A 39 17.40 15.50 19.52
N LYS A 40 16.38 15.57 20.40
CA LYS A 40 16.37 14.94 21.73
C LYS A 40 15.89 13.48 21.72
N THR A 41 15.16 13.05 20.69
CA THR A 41 14.55 11.71 20.56
C THR A 41 15.58 10.55 20.45
N GLU A 42 16.89 10.83 20.46
CA GLU A 42 17.94 9.87 20.08
C GLU A 42 18.74 9.23 21.24
N ARG A 43 18.12 9.10 22.41
CA ARG A 43 18.66 8.32 23.55
C ARG A 43 18.22 6.86 23.56
N VAL A 44 17.77 6.31 22.44
CA VAL A 44 17.47 4.88 22.34
C VAL A 44 18.75 4.10 22.03
N THR A 45 19.39 3.64 23.10
CA THR A 45 20.22 2.43 23.04
C THR A 45 19.32 1.28 22.63
N HIS A 46 19.33 0.90 21.35
CA HIS A 46 18.83 -0.42 20.98
C HIS A 46 19.70 -1.44 21.70
N LYS A 47 19.13 -2.13 22.69
CA LYS A 47 19.70 -3.40 23.15
C LYS A 47 19.49 -4.37 21.99
N LEU A 48 20.56 -4.67 21.29
CA LEU A 48 20.68 -5.95 20.58
C LEU A 48 20.40 -7.02 21.64
N TYR A 49 19.25 -7.68 21.58
CA TYR A 49 19.16 -9.02 22.12
C TYR A 49 20.01 -9.87 21.17
N SER A 50 21.34 -9.79 21.30
CA SER A 50 22.24 -10.82 20.78
C SER A 50 21.61 -12.14 21.16
N ILE A 51 21.30 -12.99 20.17
CA ILE A 51 20.65 -14.30 20.33
C ILE A 51 20.94 -14.84 21.72
N GLN A 52 20.01 -14.59 22.66
CA GLN A 52 20.14 -15.16 23.98
C GLN A 52 20.01 -16.67 23.78
N ARG A 53 20.64 -17.48 24.64
CA ARG A 53 20.32 -18.91 24.69
C ARG A 53 18.79 -19.04 24.72
N GLY A 54 18.22 -19.72 23.72
CA GLY A 54 16.77 -19.86 23.61
C GLY A 54 16.07 -19.04 22.52
N TYR A 55 16.76 -18.44 21.54
CA TYR A 55 16.13 -17.83 20.35
C TYR A 55 16.71 -18.40 19.05
N ARG A 56 15.85 -18.67 18.07
CA ARG A 56 16.23 -19.20 16.74
C ARG A 56 15.74 -18.28 15.62
N VAL A 57 16.63 -17.93 14.70
CA VAL A 57 16.26 -17.18 13.48
C VAL A 57 15.52 -18.12 12.53
N ILE A 58 14.29 -17.75 12.17
CA ILE A 58 13.44 -18.47 11.22
C ILE A 58 13.65 -17.96 9.79
N GLU A 59 13.77 -16.65 9.64
CA GLU A 59 13.89 -15.99 8.35
C GLU A 59 14.68 -14.68 8.52
N SER A 60 15.54 -14.36 7.56
CA SER A 60 16.30 -13.10 7.54
C SER A 60 16.34 -12.57 6.12
N TYR A 61 16.04 -11.28 5.95
CA TYR A 61 16.09 -10.62 4.66
C TYR A 61 16.45 -9.14 4.80
N PRO A 62 17.13 -8.55 3.80
CA PRO A 62 17.47 -7.14 3.81
C PRO A 62 16.27 -6.27 3.50
N VAL A 63 16.22 -5.08 4.12
CA VAL A 63 15.26 -4.02 3.80
C VAL A 63 15.94 -2.72 3.35
N ALA A 64 17.22 -2.55 3.69
CA ALA A 64 18.08 -1.53 3.10
C ALA A 64 19.51 -2.06 3.06
N GLU A 65 19.95 -2.67 1.96
CA GLU A 65 21.32 -3.19 1.88
C GLU A 65 22.37 -2.06 1.85
N PRO A 66 23.48 -2.18 2.61
CA PRO A 66 23.79 -3.19 3.64
C PRO A 66 23.35 -2.78 5.07
N PHE A 67 22.69 -1.64 5.23
CA PHE A 67 22.47 -0.96 6.52
C PHE A 67 21.40 -1.57 7.43
N ALA A 68 20.37 -2.20 6.88
CA ALA A 68 19.24 -2.70 7.66
C ALA A 68 18.71 -4.05 7.15
N HIS A 69 18.50 -4.97 8.08
CA HIS A 69 17.95 -6.30 7.88
C HIS A 69 16.82 -6.55 8.87
N ILE A 70 15.90 -7.42 8.47
CA ILE A 70 14.81 -7.91 9.33
C ILE A 70 15.08 -9.38 9.62
N ASN A 71 15.03 -9.74 10.91
CA ASN A 71 15.06 -11.12 11.35
C ASN A 71 13.71 -11.49 11.99
N ILE A 72 13.11 -12.59 11.54
CA ILE A 72 11.99 -13.22 12.23
C ILE A 72 12.58 -14.26 13.16
N VAL A 73 12.42 -14.05 14.47
CA VAL A 73 13.03 -14.90 15.50
C VAL A 73 11.96 -15.61 16.31
N GLU A 74 12.20 -16.86 16.66
CA GLU A 74 11.36 -17.70 17.50
C GLU A 74 12.02 -17.91 18.85
N GLU A 75 11.32 -17.65 19.94
CA GLU A 75 11.74 -18.02 21.29
C GLU A 75 11.56 -19.53 21.49
N GLU A 76 12.65 -20.27 21.70
CA GLU A 76 12.67 -21.74 21.82
C GLU A 76 11.85 -22.26 23.02
N SER A 77 11.70 -21.46 24.08
CA SER A 77 10.95 -21.87 25.28
C SER A 77 9.44 -21.76 25.12
N THR A 78 8.94 -20.81 24.33
CA THR A 78 7.51 -20.51 24.19
C THR A 78 6.95 -20.72 22.77
N GLY A 79 7.82 -20.82 21.77
CA GLY A 79 7.47 -20.80 20.35
C GLY A 79 6.98 -19.44 19.85
N ARG A 80 7.10 -18.37 20.65
CA ARG A 80 6.64 -17.03 20.26
C ARG A 80 7.56 -16.42 19.23
N LEU A 81 6.96 -15.82 18.20
CA LEU A 81 7.66 -15.13 17.14
C LEU A 81 7.81 -13.64 17.47
N PHE A 82 8.94 -13.07 17.08
CA PHE A 82 9.27 -11.65 17.21
C PHE A 82 9.81 -11.11 15.89
N TYR A 83 9.60 -9.82 15.66
CA TYR A 83 10.10 -9.09 14.52
C TYR A 83 11.30 -8.23 14.95
N GLU A 84 12.51 -8.67 14.63
CA GLU A 84 13.72 -7.95 14.99
C GLU A 84 14.17 -7.07 13.83
N VAL A 85 14.21 -5.76 14.07
CA VAL A 85 14.88 -4.78 13.22
C VAL A 85 16.34 -4.75 13.62
N TYR A 86 17.22 -5.15 12.68
CA TYR A 86 18.66 -5.03 12.81
C TYR A 86 19.19 -3.91 11.92
N GLU A 87 19.75 -2.87 12.54
CA GLU A 87 20.44 -1.77 11.85
C GLU A 87 21.91 -1.72 12.27
N ILE A 88 22.80 -1.36 11.35
CA ILE A 88 24.22 -1.17 11.68
C ILE A 88 24.36 0.06 12.58
N SER A 89 24.64 -0.15 13.87
CA SER A 89 24.75 0.90 14.88
C SER A 89 25.96 1.82 14.67
N LEU A 90 25.78 3.15 14.71
CA LEU A 90 26.88 4.13 14.72
C LEU A 90 27.83 3.91 15.91
N SER A 91 29.14 4.01 15.66
CA SER A 91 30.13 4.13 16.73
C SER A 91 30.04 5.50 17.42
N ASP A 92 30.64 5.66 18.60
CA ASP A 92 30.59 6.93 19.35
C ASP A 92 31.18 8.11 18.54
N GLU A 93 32.21 7.87 17.74
CA GLU A 93 32.78 8.88 16.84
C GLU A 93 31.84 9.22 15.69
N GLU A 94 31.26 8.21 15.03
CA GLU A 94 30.30 8.41 13.95
C GLU A 94 29.03 9.12 14.45
N LYS A 95 28.58 8.82 15.67
CA LYS A 95 27.41 9.47 16.28
C LYS A 95 27.65 10.95 16.51
N LYS A 96 28.82 11.34 17.02
CA LYS A 96 29.19 12.76 17.18
C LYS A 96 29.19 13.49 15.84
N ILE A 97 29.78 12.89 14.81
CA ILE A 97 29.80 13.47 13.45
C ILE A 97 28.38 13.61 12.91
N TYR A 98 27.55 12.58 13.11
CA TYR A 98 26.15 12.61 12.72
C TYR A 98 25.38 13.74 13.44
N ASP A 99 25.53 13.88 14.76
CA ASP A 99 24.88 14.94 15.55
C ASP A 99 25.30 16.33 15.05
N GLU A 100 26.59 16.57 14.82
CA GLU A 100 27.10 17.84 14.27
C GLU A 100 26.53 18.16 12.87
N ILE A 101 26.44 17.15 12.00
CA ILE A 101 25.86 17.31 10.66
C ILE A 101 24.36 17.57 10.75
N ARG A 102 23.65 16.83 11.59
CA ARG A 102 22.21 16.99 11.81
C ARG A 102 21.91 18.41 12.27
N ASP A 103 22.61 18.90 13.30
CA ASP A 103 22.38 20.22 13.88
C ASP A 103 22.72 21.32 12.86
N HIS A 104 23.77 21.15 12.05
CA HIS A 104 24.11 22.08 10.97
C HIS A 104 23.05 22.10 9.85
N ILE A 105 22.50 20.94 9.47
CA ILE A 105 21.42 20.85 8.50
C ILE A 105 20.17 21.56 9.04
N ILE A 106 19.79 21.28 10.29
CA ILE A 106 18.66 21.90 10.97
C ILE A 106 18.78 23.42 10.99
N TRP A 107 19.97 23.93 11.31
CA TRP A 107 20.25 25.37 11.34
C TRP A 107 20.17 26.05 9.97
N GLU A 108 20.58 25.35 8.90
CA GLU A 108 20.56 25.89 7.54
C GLU A 108 19.18 25.82 6.85
N ILE A 109 18.32 24.89 7.27
CA ILE A 109 16.96 24.76 6.71
C ILE A 109 16.14 25.99 7.12
N LYS A 110 16.01 26.94 6.19
CA LYS A 110 15.04 28.04 6.33
C LYS A 110 13.62 27.49 6.19
N PRO A 111 12.62 28.06 6.90
CA PRO A 111 11.23 27.68 6.72
C PRO A 111 10.83 27.84 5.25
N VAL A 112 10.53 26.74 4.58
CA VAL A 112 10.12 26.76 3.18
C VAL A 112 8.68 27.28 3.14
N ALA A 113 8.51 28.52 2.70
CA ALA A 113 7.22 29.23 2.69
C ALA A 113 6.24 28.78 1.58
N SER A 114 6.52 27.69 0.86
CA SER A 114 5.77 27.30 -0.34
C SER A 114 5.36 25.83 -0.35
N LEU A 115 4.09 25.58 -0.65
CA LEU A 115 3.45 24.27 -0.79
C LEU A 115 3.97 23.43 -1.98
N ASP A 116 4.74 24.02 -2.90
CA ASP A 116 5.14 23.40 -4.17
C ASP A 116 6.61 22.93 -4.23
N VAL A 117 7.38 23.07 -3.15
CA VAL A 117 8.78 22.60 -3.09
C VAL A 117 8.83 21.24 -2.40
N ASP A 118 9.42 20.26 -3.08
CA ASP A 118 9.74 18.96 -2.49
C ASP A 118 10.78 19.15 -1.37
N VAL A 119 10.28 19.32 -0.14
CA VAL A 119 11.09 19.58 1.06
C VAL A 119 12.14 18.49 1.24
N ALA A 120 11.80 17.23 0.99
CA ALA A 120 12.73 16.12 1.07
C ALA A 120 13.90 16.27 0.08
N ARG A 121 13.62 16.72 -1.15
CA ARG A 121 14.68 16.98 -2.15
C ARG A 121 15.62 18.11 -1.73
N GLU A 122 15.11 19.18 -1.14
CA GLU A 122 15.96 20.29 -0.70
C GLU A 122 16.78 19.90 0.55
N ILE A 123 16.18 19.18 1.51
CA ILE A 123 16.91 18.62 2.65
C ILE A 123 18.01 17.68 2.16
N MET A 124 17.75 16.80 1.20
CA MET A 124 18.77 15.91 0.63
C MET A 124 19.90 16.67 -0.05
N LYS A 125 19.59 17.78 -0.73
CA LYS A 125 20.59 18.61 -1.40
C LYS A 125 21.49 19.30 -0.36
N THR A 126 20.90 19.85 0.69
CA THR A 126 21.62 20.44 1.83
C THR A 126 22.45 19.39 2.55
N ALA A 127 21.86 18.25 2.90
CA ALA A 127 22.54 17.13 3.54
C ALA A 127 23.76 16.67 2.72
N ARG A 128 23.62 16.48 1.41
CA ARG A 128 24.76 16.12 0.54
C ARG A 128 25.85 17.18 0.52
N ARG A 129 25.51 18.46 0.60
CA ARG A 129 26.51 19.55 0.66
C ARG A 129 27.23 19.54 2.01
N VAL A 130 26.50 19.55 3.12
CA VAL A 130 27.07 19.53 4.47
C VAL A 130 27.92 18.29 4.67
N MET A 131 27.45 17.11 4.25
CA MET A 131 28.25 15.88 4.31
C MET A 131 29.56 15.99 3.52
N ARG A 132 29.58 16.62 2.33
CA ARG A 132 30.84 16.83 1.59
C ARG A 132 31.78 17.79 2.31
N GLU A 133 31.27 18.86 2.89
CA GLU A 133 32.09 19.81 3.66
C GLU A 133 32.74 19.13 4.88
N PHE A 134 31.99 18.28 5.57
CA PHE A 134 32.51 17.49 6.69
C PHE A 134 33.45 16.37 6.22
N GLN A 135 33.19 15.70 5.08
CA GLN A 135 34.12 14.73 4.47
C GLN A 135 35.50 15.34 4.19
N ILE A 136 35.54 16.60 3.73
CA ILE A 136 36.78 17.33 3.48
C ILE A 136 37.51 17.64 4.79
N ARG A 137 36.79 17.94 5.89
CA ARG A 137 37.39 18.19 7.21
C ARG A 137 37.90 16.91 7.88
N PHE A 138 37.23 15.78 7.67
CA PHE A 138 37.51 14.49 8.32
C PHE A 138 38.05 13.45 7.32
N THR A 139 39.22 13.74 6.73
CA THR A 139 39.87 12.90 5.70
C THR A 139 40.28 11.50 6.15
N LYS A 140 40.31 11.23 7.47
CA LYS A 140 40.67 9.92 8.04
C LYS A 140 39.48 8.96 8.23
N THR A 141 38.25 9.42 8.04
CA THR A 141 37.04 8.61 8.27
C THR A 141 36.76 7.71 7.04
N PRO A 142 36.61 6.38 7.19
CA PRO A 142 36.36 5.47 6.08
C PRO A 142 35.09 5.80 5.28
N GLY A 143 35.08 5.51 3.97
CA GLY A 143 33.90 5.74 3.11
C GLY A 143 32.64 4.98 3.55
N LEU A 144 32.80 3.84 4.22
CA LEU A 144 31.70 3.07 4.79
C LEU A 144 30.98 3.84 5.93
N SER A 145 31.74 4.54 6.77
CA SER A 145 31.19 5.38 7.85
C SER A 145 30.35 6.52 7.31
N TRP A 146 30.75 7.13 6.19
CA TRP A 146 29.96 8.18 5.54
C TRP A 146 28.66 7.67 4.93
N SER A 147 28.68 6.48 4.34
CA SER A 147 27.48 5.87 3.77
C SER A 147 26.48 5.52 4.86
N LYS A 148 26.98 5.04 6.00
CA LYS A 148 26.18 4.77 7.21
C LYS A 148 25.61 6.05 7.83
N ILE A 149 26.42 7.10 8.01
CA ILE A 149 25.93 8.41 8.48
C ILE A 149 24.86 8.96 7.52
N GLY A 150 25.08 8.84 6.20
CA GLY A 150 24.09 9.23 5.20
C GLY A 150 22.77 8.47 5.31
N TYR A 151 22.82 7.17 5.60
CA TYR A 151 21.63 6.37 5.90
C TYR A 151 20.86 6.93 7.11
N TYR A 152 21.53 7.21 8.23
CA TYR A 152 20.88 7.77 9.42
C TYR A 152 20.30 9.17 9.17
N ILE A 153 20.99 10.03 8.41
CA ILE A 153 20.47 11.36 8.04
C ILE A 153 19.19 11.23 7.20
N GLU A 154 19.19 10.37 6.18
CA GLU A 154 17.99 10.12 5.37
C GLU A 154 16.85 9.56 6.24
N ARG A 155 17.18 8.58 7.08
CA ARG A 155 16.25 7.92 8.00
C ARG A 155 15.55 8.91 8.94
N ASP A 156 16.33 9.79 9.58
CA ASP A 156 15.87 10.58 10.71
C ASP A 156 15.31 11.95 10.29
N LEU A 157 15.89 12.61 9.29
CA LEU A 157 15.43 13.93 8.84
C LEU A 157 14.31 13.87 7.79
N ILE A 158 14.30 12.84 6.94
CA ILE A 158 13.37 12.74 5.81
C ILE A 158 12.41 11.57 5.99
N GLY A 159 12.95 10.42 6.41
CA GLY A 159 12.21 9.20 6.63
C GLY A 159 11.44 9.17 7.95
N PHE A 160 10.94 7.98 8.27
CA PHE A 160 10.12 7.71 9.45
C PHE A 160 10.95 7.42 10.71
N GLY A 161 12.20 7.88 10.77
CA GLY A 161 13.11 7.69 11.91
C GLY A 161 13.30 6.21 12.24
N VAL A 162 13.14 5.86 13.52
CA VAL A 162 13.32 4.47 14.00
C VAL A 162 12.43 3.44 13.30
N LEU A 163 11.29 3.84 12.72
CA LEU A 163 10.40 2.92 12.00
C LEU A 163 10.75 2.76 10.51
N GLU A 164 11.70 3.53 9.98
CA GLU A 164 12.07 3.50 8.56
C GLU A 164 12.37 2.09 8.02
N PRO A 165 13.10 1.19 8.72
CA PRO A 165 13.28 -0.20 8.25
C PRO A 165 11.95 -0.95 8.07
N ILE A 166 10.98 -0.73 8.97
CA ILE A 166 9.64 -1.32 8.91
C ILE A 166 8.84 -0.72 7.75
N PHE A 167 9.01 0.58 7.48
CA PHE A 167 8.40 1.22 6.32
C PHE A 167 8.97 0.68 4.99
N ARG A 168 10.26 0.37 4.93
CA ARG A 168 10.89 -0.26 3.76
C ARG A 168 10.50 -1.74 3.56
N ASP A 169 10.05 -2.43 4.60
CA ASP A 169 9.68 -3.85 4.52
C ASP A 169 8.33 -4.11 3.80
N ARG A 170 8.35 -4.54 2.54
CA ARG A 170 7.14 -4.88 1.77
C ARG A 170 6.20 -5.92 2.42
N HIS A 171 6.68 -6.70 3.39
CA HIS A 171 5.89 -7.74 4.05
C HIS A 171 5.01 -7.21 5.19
N ILE A 172 5.16 -5.94 5.59
CA ILE A 172 4.34 -5.30 6.63
C ILE A 172 3.14 -4.57 6.01
N GLU A 173 1.94 -4.83 6.56
CA GLU A 173 0.70 -4.13 6.18
C GLU A 173 0.35 -3.02 7.18
N ASP A 174 0.40 -3.30 8.48
CA ASP A 174 0.01 -2.37 9.54
C ASP A 174 1.13 -2.25 10.59
N ILE A 175 1.32 -1.06 11.15
CA ILE A 175 2.27 -0.74 12.23
C ILE A 175 1.48 -0.09 13.37
N SER A 176 1.60 -0.59 14.60
CA SER A 176 0.80 -0.11 15.73
C SER A 176 1.66 0.14 16.97
N CYS A 177 1.54 1.33 17.56
CA CYS A 177 2.08 1.65 18.87
C CYS A 177 0.94 1.88 19.87
N ASN A 178 0.89 1.03 20.90
CA ASN A 178 -0.20 0.97 21.87
C ASN A 178 0.08 1.77 23.16
N GLY A 179 1.08 2.66 23.12
CA GLY A 179 1.51 3.50 24.23
C GLY A 179 3.01 3.39 24.57
N PRO A 180 3.51 4.31 25.41
CA PRO A 180 4.90 4.31 25.88
C PRO A 180 5.22 3.06 26.71
N GLY A 181 6.47 2.63 26.65
CA GLY A 181 7.00 1.44 27.31
C GLY A 181 6.53 0.11 26.71
N LYS A 182 5.69 0.13 25.67
CA LYS A 182 5.22 -1.07 24.96
C LYS A 182 5.95 -1.23 23.63
N PRO A 183 6.23 -2.46 23.19
CA PRO A 183 6.79 -2.68 21.87
C PRO A 183 5.82 -2.21 20.79
N VAL A 184 6.37 -1.63 19.74
CA VAL A 184 5.64 -1.44 18.48
C VAL A 184 5.31 -2.82 17.94
N TYR A 185 4.07 -3.00 17.48
CA TYR A 185 3.61 -4.20 16.80
C TYR A 185 3.57 -3.97 15.30
N VAL A 186 3.84 -5.02 14.55
CA VAL A 186 3.67 -5.04 13.09
C VAL A 186 2.75 -6.18 12.70
N TRP A 187 1.90 -5.94 11.69
CA TRP A 187 1.17 -7.01 11.03
C TRP A 187 1.99 -7.49 9.82
N HIS A 188 2.66 -8.63 9.98
CA HIS A 188 3.44 -9.27 8.93
C HIS A 188 2.56 -10.21 8.10
N ARG A 189 2.61 -10.13 6.77
CA ARG A 189 1.75 -10.91 5.85
C ARG A 189 1.80 -12.42 6.06
N LYS A 190 2.96 -12.95 6.48
CA LYS A 190 3.21 -14.39 6.72
C LYS A 190 3.06 -14.82 8.19
N TYR A 191 3.31 -13.92 9.13
CA TYR A 191 3.46 -14.25 10.57
C TYR A 191 2.43 -13.53 11.45
N GLU A 192 1.55 -12.73 10.86
CA GLU A 192 0.54 -11.92 11.53
C GLU A 192 1.16 -10.91 12.53
N TYR A 193 0.50 -10.66 13.66
CA TYR A 193 1.00 -9.70 14.65
C TYR A 193 2.27 -10.19 15.31
N LEU A 194 3.35 -9.43 15.13
CA LEU A 194 4.62 -9.64 15.79
C LEU A 194 4.99 -8.42 16.64
N PRO A 195 5.40 -8.62 17.91
CA PRO A 195 6.06 -7.57 18.67
C PRO A 195 7.45 -7.30 18.08
N THR A 196 7.82 -6.03 18.00
CA THR A 196 9.15 -5.61 17.54
C THR A 196 10.10 -5.34 18.71
N ASN A 197 11.39 -5.20 18.41
CA ASN A 197 12.41 -4.71 19.34
C ASN A 197 12.41 -3.17 19.48
N ILE A 198 11.47 -2.45 18.86
CA ILE A 198 11.34 -0.99 18.96
C ILE A 198 10.34 -0.64 20.06
N VAL A 199 10.79 0.15 21.04
CA VAL A 199 9.98 0.61 22.18
C VAL A 199 10.26 2.10 22.39
N PHE A 200 9.22 2.92 22.35
CA PHE A 200 9.28 4.30 22.83
C PHE A 200 9.23 4.27 24.35
N VAL A 201 10.30 4.65 25.03
CA VAL A 201 10.46 4.40 26.48
C VAL A 201 9.66 5.41 27.29
N SER A 202 9.68 6.68 26.87
CA SER A 202 9.00 7.77 27.57
C SER A 202 7.75 8.25 26.83
N SER A 203 6.87 8.95 27.55
CA SER A 203 5.67 9.52 26.93
C SER A 203 6.02 10.70 26.02
N GLU A 204 7.04 11.46 26.42
CA GLU A 204 7.56 12.60 25.67
C GLU A 204 8.12 12.17 24.32
N GLU A 205 8.92 11.09 24.29
CA GLU A 205 9.48 10.54 23.05
C GLU A 205 8.38 10.15 22.04
N LEU A 206 7.32 9.50 22.52
CA LEU A 206 6.20 9.11 21.68
C LEU A 206 5.36 10.31 21.24
N ASP A 207 5.16 11.30 22.10
CA ASP A 207 4.48 12.56 21.78
C ASP A 207 5.23 13.31 20.66
N GLU A 208 6.55 13.47 20.78
CA GLU A 208 7.43 14.09 19.77
C GLU A 208 7.35 13.33 18.44
N TYR A 209 7.37 12.00 18.48
CA TYR A 209 7.25 11.18 17.29
C TYR A 209 5.89 11.37 16.58
N ILE A 210 4.78 11.45 17.32
CA ILE A 210 3.46 11.73 16.74
C ILE A 210 3.39 13.14 16.15
N LEU A 211 4.00 14.13 16.80
CA LEU A 211 4.09 15.50 16.27
C LEU A 211 4.87 15.51 14.93
N LYS A 212 6.01 14.82 14.85
CA LYS A 212 6.76 14.63 13.60
C LYS A 212 5.86 14.03 12.51
N LEU A 213 5.12 12.97 12.80
CA LEU A 213 4.21 12.33 11.83
C LEU A 213 3.06 13.27 11.40
N ALA A 214 2.48 14.03 12.33
CA ALA A 214 1.46 15.02 12.01
C ALA A 214 1.99 16.10 11.05
N HIS A 215 3.21 16.57 11.30
CA HIS A 215 3.88 17.58 10.49
C HIS A 215 4.20 17.05 9.09
N MET A 216 4.70 15.81 8.98
CA MET A 216 4.90 15.14 7.70
C MET A 216 3.61 15.04 6.87
N ALA A 217 2.45 14.93 7.52
CA ALA A 217 1.15 14.89 6.86
C ALA A 217 0.54 16.29 6.60
N GLY A 218 1.21 17.37 6.98
CA GLY A 218 0.68 18.74 6.88
C GLY A 218 -0.55 18.97 7.79
N LYS A 219 -0.61 18.27 8.92
CA LYS A 219 -1.69 18.34 9.90
C LYS A 219 -1.16 18.76 11.26
N HIS A 220 -2.08 19.19 12.13
CA HIS A 220 -1.77 19.55 13.51
C HIS A 220 -2.55 18.63 14.46
N ILE A 221 -1.89 18.24 15.54
CA ILE A 221 -2.46 17.48 16.65
C ILE A 221 -2.09 18.19 17.95
N SER A 222 -3.00 18.24 18.91
CA SER A 222 -2.76 18.93 20.19
C SER A 222 -3.65 18.36 21.29
N VAL A 223 -3.48 18.86 22.52
CA VAL A 223 -4.36 18.50 23.65
C VAL A 223 -5.82 18.88 23.35
N ALA A 224 -6.06 20.02 22.69
CA ALA A 224 -7.41 20.46 22.34
C ALA A 224 -8.04 19.66 21.19
N TYR A 225 -7.19 19.13 20.29
CA TYR A 225 -7.59 18.29 19.16
C TYR A 225 -6.76 17.00 19.15
N PRO A 226 -7.05 16.05 20.05
CA PRO A 226 -6.17 14.92 20.34
C PRO A 226 -6.32 13.74 19.38
N ILE A 227 -7.11 13.87 18.31
CA ILE A 227 -7.36 12.82 17.33
C ILE A 227 -6.85 13.29 15.97
N LEU A 228 -6.07 12.44 15.31
CA LEU A 228 -5.51 12.69 13.98
C LEU A 228 -5.87 11.54 13.04
N ASP A 229 -6.49 11.86 11.90
CA ASP A 229 -6.61 10.99 10.73
C ASP A 229 -5.93 11.71 9.56
N ALA A 230 -4.90 11.10 9.00
CA ALA A 230 -4.02 11.74 8.03
C ALA A 230 -3.41 10.75 7.04
N ILE A 231 -2.89 11.31 5.94
CA ILE A 231 -2.13 10.55 4.94
C ILE A 231 -0.68 11.03 5.03
N LEU A 232 0.21 10.12 5.37
CA LEU A 232 1.66 10.33 5.43
C LEU A 232 2.27 10.32 4.01
N PRO A 233 3.50 10.84 3.85
CA PRO A 233 4.29 10.63 2.65
C PRO A 233 4.32 9.14 2.26
N GLY A 234 4.32 8.85 0.96
CA GLY A 234 4.16 7.48 0.46
C GLY A 234 2.71 6.96 0.42
N GLY A 235 1.74 7.74 0.92
CA GLY A 235 0.31 7.40 0.88
C GLY A 235 -0.17 6.55 2.05
N HIS A 236 0.66 6.36 3.09
CA HIS A 236 0.30 5.56 4.25
C HIS A 236 -0.76 6.27 5.11
N ARG A 237 -1.76 5.54 5.59
CA ARG A 237 -2.81 6.14 6.43
C ARG A 237 -2.40 6.09 7.89
N LEU A 238 -2.43 7.23 8.56
CA LEU A 238 -2.16 7.39 9.99
C LEU A 238 -3.46 7.67 10.73
N ALA A 239 -3.71 6.88 11.77
CA ALA A 239 -4.63 7.23 12.85
C ALA A 239 -3.83 7.36 14.14
N ALA A 240 -3.94 8.49 14.84
CA ALA A 240 -3.20 8.72 16.08
C ALA A 240 -4.07 9.40 17.14
N THR A 241 -3.73 9.14 18.40
CA THR A 241 -4.25 9.85 19.57
C THR A 241 -3.12 10.49 20.37
N PHE A 242 -3.37 11.68 20.90
CA PHE A 242 -2.37 12.47 21.61
C PHE A 242 -2.59 12.45 23.12
N ARG A 243 -1.50 12.19 23.86
CA ARG A 243 -1.45 12.15 25.32
C ARG A 243 -2.54 11.27 25.92
N LYS A 244 -3.07 11.66 27.08
CA LYS A 244 -4.05 10.90 27.85
C LYS A 244 -5.49 11.38 27.68
N GLU A 245 -5.74 12.25 26.71
CA GLU A 245 -7.07 12.84 26.47
C GLU A 245 -8.08 11.81 25.97
N VAL A 246 -7.63 10.88 25.12
CA VAL A 246 -8.47 9.82 24.52
C VAL A 246 -8.01 8.43 24.95
N SER A 247 -6.69 8.20 25.05
CA SER A 247 -6.09 6.91 25.38
C SER A 247 -5.50 6.94 26.79
N THR A 248 -5.98 6.06 27.68
CA THR A 248 -5.53 6.01 29.08
C THR A 248 -4.05 5.62 29.23
N ALA A 249 -3.50 4.89 28.26
CA ALA A 249 -2.10 4.47 28.25
C ALA A 249 -1.13 5.59 27.83
N GLY A 250 -1.63 6.74 27.36
CA GLY A 250 -0.85 7.77 26.68
C GLY A 250 -1.07 7.75 25.17
N SER A 251 -0.25 8.52 24.45
CA SER A 251 -0.28 8.63 22.99
C SER A 251 -0.25 7.27 22.29
N THR A 252 -0.98 7.15 21.18
CA THR A 252 -1.01 5.92 20.35
C THR A 252 -1.04 6.27 18.88
N PHE A 253 -0.57 5.35 18.03
CA PHE A 253 -0.78 5.46 16.59
C PHE A 253 -0.96 4.09 15.96
N THR A 254 -1.66 4.06 14.83
CA THR A 254 -1.70 2.95 13.90
C THR A 254 -1.52 3.49 12.49
N ILE A 255 -0.60 2.88 11.76
CA ILE A 255 -0.27 3.23 10.39
C ILE A 255 -0.61 2.03 9.52
N ARG A 256 -1.54 2.23 8.58
CA ARG A 256 -1.78 1.29 7.49
C ARG A 256 -0.87 1.66 6.34
N LYS A 257 0.09 0.79 6.05
CA LYS A 257 1.13 1.06 5.09
C LYS A 257 0.59 0.87 3.67
N PHE A 258 0.57 1.97 2.93
CA PHE A 258 0.54 1.92 1.48
C PHE A 258 1.82 1.27 0.93
N SER A 259 1.73 0.17 0.18
CA SER A 259 2.91 -0.55 -0.31
C SER A 259 3.39 -0.02 -1.66
N GLU A 260 4.60 0.57 -1.73
CA GLU A 260 5.19 1.03 -2.99
C GLU A 260 5.49 -0.13 -3.97
N SER A 261 5.85 -1.30 -3.42
CA SER A 261 5.93 -2.56 -4.16
C SER A 261 4.75 -3.43 -3.76
N PRO A 262 3.62 -3.42 -4.49
CA PRO A 262 2.49 -4.29 -4.17
C PRO A 262 2.83 -5.77 -4.45
N ILE A 263 2.06 -6.66 -3.83
CA ILE A 263 2.11 -8.10 -4.13
C ILE A 263 1.78 -8.31 -5.61
N THR A 264 2.62 -9.07 -6.30
CA THR A 264 2.36 -9.43 -7.70
C THR A 264 1.64 -10.76 -7.83
N ILE A 265 1.16 -11.07 -9.03
CA ILE A 265 0.60 -12.38 -9.31
C ILE A 265 1.63 -13.51 -9.12
N ALA A 266 2.91 -13.25 -9.39
CA ALA A 266 3.99 -14.21 -9.17
C ALA A 266 4.20 -14.48 -7.67
N ASP A 267 4.13 -13.44 -6.83
CA ASP A 267 4.16 -13.60 -5.37
C ASP A 267 2.96 -14.41 -4.89
N MET A 268 1.77 -14.15 -5.40
CA MET A 268 0.57 -14.92 -5.03
C MET A 268 0.68 -16.41 -5.40
N ILE A 269 1.31 -16.73 -6.55
CA ILE A 269 1.61 -18.11 -6.94
C ILE A 269 2.63 -18.73 -5.98
N ASN A 270 3.70 -18.01 -5.63
CA ASN A 270 4.69 -18.45 -4.64
C ASN A 270 4.10 -18.73 -3.26
N TYR A 271 3.15 -17.91 -2.82
CA TYR A 271 2.47 -18.10 -1.55
C TYR A 271 1.44 -19.23 -1.59
N GLY A 272 1.12 -19.77 -2.77
CA GLY A 272 0.05 -20.73 -3.01
C GLY A 272 -1.34 -20.12 -2.91
N THR A 273 -1.47 -18.79 -2.93
CA THR A 273 -2.78 -18.10 -2.83
C THR A 273 -3.66 -18.37 -4.04
N ILE A 274 -3.05 -18.54 -5.20
CA ILE A 274 -3.66 -18.85 -6.50
C ILE A 274 -2.73 -19.80 -7.24
N SER A 275 -3.27 -20.75 -8.02
CA SER A 275 -2.43 -21.57 -8.90
C SER A 275 -2.00 -20.80 -10.16
N SER A 276 -0.89 -21.21 -10.76
CA SER A 276 -0.38 -20.67 -12.02
C SER A 276 -1.41 -20.79 -13.15
N ARG A 277 -2.13 -21.92 -13.22
CA ARG A 277 -3.19 -22.17 -14.20
C ARG A 277 -4.37 -21.22 -14.05
N ILE A 278 -4.84 -20.98 -12.82
CA ILE A 278 -5.91 -20.02 -12.57
C ILE A 278 -5.45 -18.61 -12.93
N ALA A 279 -4.25 -18.21 -12.53
CA ALA A 279 -3.69 -16.91 -12.87
C ALA A 279 -3.59 -16.69 -14.39
N ALA A 280 -3.19 -17.72 -15.15
CA ALA A 280 -3.16 -17.70 -16.61
C ALA A 280 -4.55 -17.60 -17.24
N TYR A 281 -5.55 -18.28 -16.68
CA TYR A 281 -6.95 -18.14 -17.08
C TYR A 281 -7.45 -16.70 -16.88
N PHE A 282 -7.19 -16.07 -15.72
CA PHE A 282 -7.55 -14.66 -15.51
C PHE A 282 -6.81 -13.73 -16.47
N TRP A 283 -5.53 -14.00 -16.75
CA TRP A 283 -4.77 -13.22 -17.72
C TRP A 283 -5.47 -13.22 -19.09
N LEU A 284 -5.93 -14.39 -19.57
CA LEU A 284 -6.69 -14.49 -20.81
C LEU A 284 -8.05 -13.80 -20.73
N ALA A 285 -8.82 -14.06 -19.67
CA ALA A 285 -10.15 -13.50 -19.53
C ALA A 285 -10.15 -11.96 -19.47
N MET A 286 -9.22 -11.37 -18.71
CA MET A 286 -9.09 -9.92 -18.59
C MET A 286 -8.58 -9.26 -19.88
N GLU A 287 -7.79 -9.98 -20.69
CA GLU A 287 -7.44 -9.49 -22.03
C GLU A 287 -8.71 -9.27 -22.87
N TYR A 288 -9.70 -10.15 -22.77
CA TYR A 288 -10.98 -10.03 -23.46
C TYR A 288 -12.05 -9.28 -22.66
N LYS A 289 -11.63 -8.40 -21.73
CA LYS A 289 -12.49 -7.49 -20.97
C LYS A 289 -13.55 -8.19 -20.12
N MET A 290 -13.28 -9.42 -19.66
CA MET A 290 -14.18 -10.14 -18.77
C MET A 290 -14.19 -9.51 -17.39
N THR A 291 -15.36 -9.08 -16.95
CA THR A 291 -15.56 -8.41 -15.66
C THR A 291 -15.26 -9.37 -14.52
N THR A 292 -14.46 -8.90 -13.55
CA THR A 292 -14.00 -9.72 -12.43
C THR A 292 -14.42 -9.12 -11.09
N LEU A 293 -15.10 -9.92 -10.27
CA LEU A 293 -15.52 -9.58 -8.91
C LEU A 293 -14.68 -10.36 -7.89
N ILE A 294 -14.05 -9.65 -6.95
CA ILE A 294 -13.20 -10.25 -5.92
C ILE A 294 -13.87 -10.11 -4.56
N LEU A 295 -14.19 -11.25 -3.97
CA LEU A 295 -14.94 -11.37 -2.72
C LEU A 295 -14.03 -11.78 -1.57
N GLY A 296 -14.44 -11.43 -0.36
CA GLY A 296 -13.76 -11.78 0.88
C GLY A 296 -14.08 -10.82 2.02
N VAL A 297 -13.75 -11.21 3.24
CA VAL A 297 -13.91 -10.35 4.42
C VAL A 297 -12.84 -9.25 4.49
N THR A 298 -12.98 -8.33 5.43
CA THR A 298 -11.94 -7.33 5.72
C THR A 298 -10.61 -8.00 6.05
N GLY A 299 -9.52 -7.51 5.46
CA GLY A 299 -8.18 -8.06 5.68
C GLY A 299 -7.89 -9.41 4.99
N ALA A 300 -8.83 -9.99 4.23
CA ALA A 300 -8.62 -11.25 3.52
C ALA A 300 -7.60 -11.13 2.36
N GLY A 301 -7.33 -9.92 1.88
CA GLY A 301 -6.41 -9.66 0.77
C GLY A 301 -7.10 -9.29 -0.55
N LYS A 302 -8.39 -8.90 -0.54
CA LYS A 302 -9.15 -8.54 -1.75
C LYS A 302 -8.44 -7.51 -2.63
N THR A 303 -8.07 -6.36 -2.07
CA THR A 303 -7.39 -5.30 -2.84
C THR A 303 -6.02 -5.75 -3.33
N SER A 304 -5.29 -6.56 -2.55
CA SER A 304 -4.02 -7.13 -2.98
C SER A 304 -4.19 -8.09 -4.17
N THR A 305 -5.20 -8.96 -4.15
CA THR A 305 -5.55 -9.83 -5.29
C THR A 305 -5.97 -9.01 -6.50
N LEU A 306 -6.79 -7.97 -6.30
CA LEU A 306 -7.21 -7.09 -7.38
C LEU A 306 -6.01 -6.41 -8.04
N ASN A 307 -5.10 -5.87 -7.23
CA ASN A 307 -3.89 -5.21 -7.70
C ASN A 307 -2.96 -6.18 -8.45
N ALA A 308 -2.77 -7.39 -7.90
CA ALA A 308 -1.96 -8.43 -8.52
C ALA A 308 -2.53 -8.87 -9.88
N LEU A 309 -3.85 -9.06 -10.00
CA LEU A 309 -4.50 -9.36 -11.28
C LEU A 309 -4.41 -8.18 -12.25
N ALA A 310 -4.55 -6.94 -11.76
CA ALA A 310 -4.42 -5.75 -12.59
C ALA A 310 -3.04 -5.63 -13.26
N THR A 311 -1.99 -6.26 -12.71
CA THR A 311 -0.66 -6.33 -13.37
C THR A 311 -0.64 -7.15 -14.66
N LEU A 312 -1.64 -8.01 -14.88
CA LEU A 312 -1.81 -8.83 -16.08
C LEU A 312 -2.63 -8.15 -17.18
N LEU A 313 -3.20 -6.98 -16.90
CA LEU A 313 -3.99 -6.23 -17.88
C LEU A 313 -3.14 -5.92 -19.12
N LYS A 314 -3.81 -5.93 -20.27
CA LYS A 314 -3.17 -5.62 -21.54
C LYS A 314 -2.55 -4.22 -21.49
N PRO A 315 -1.24 -4.05 -21.77
CA PRO A 315 -0.55 -2.77 -21.60
C PRO A 315 -1.14 -1.61 -22.43
N THR A 316 -1.80 -1.92 -23.53
CA THR A 316 -2.42 -0.91 -24.42
C THR A 316 -3.74 -0.36 -23.88
N TYR A 317 -4.31 -0.93 -22.81
CA TYR A 317 -5.57 -0.49 -22.24
C TYR A 317 -5.44 0.83 -21.48
N LYS A 318 -6.44 1.68 -21.67
CA LYS A 318 -6.67 2.83 -20.80
C LYS A 318 -7.38 2.37 -19.53
N ILE A 319 -6.73 2.59 -18.39
CA ILE A 319 -7.24 2.12 -17.09
C ILE A 319 -7.64 3.32 -16.25
N VAL A 320 -8.81 3.29 -15.63
CA VAL A 320 -9.21 4.28 -14.63
C VAL A 320 -9.49 3.56 -13.31
N THR A 321 -8.75 3.91 -12.27
CA THR A 321 -9.00 3.42 -10.91
C THR A 321 -9.79 4.47 -10.12
N ILE A 322 -10.78 4.02 -9.34
CA ILE A 322 -11.61 4.85 -8.47
C ILE A 322 -11.57 4.25 -7.07
N GLU A 323 -11.07 5.00 -6.08
CA GLU A 323 -10.76 4.47 -4.75
C GLU A 323 -11.08 5.50 -3.64
N ASP A 324 -11.45 5.04 -2.45
CA ASP A 324 -11.59 5.94 -1.30
C ASP A 324 -10.23 6.33 -0.72
N THR A 325 -9.33 5.36 -0.67
CA THR A 325 -7.92 5.55 -0.33
C THR A 325 -7.15 4.97 -1.50
N PRO A 326 -6.18 5.70 -2.06
CA PRO A 326 -5.38 5.14 -3.15
C PRO A 326 -4.64 3.92 -2.60
N GLU A 327 -4.97 2.71 -3.04
CA GLU A 327 -4.36 1.42 -2.68
C GLU A 327 -3.73 0.73 -3.92
N LEU A 328 -4.29 1.00 -5.11
CA LEU A 328 -3.88 0.35 -6.36
C LEU A 328 -2.66 0.99 -7.00
N ARG A 329 -1.91 0.12 -7.71
CA ARG A 329 -0.75 0.48 -8.53
C ARG A 329 -0.87 -0.28 -9.84
N ILE A 330 -1.06 0.47 -10.92
CA ILE A 330 -1.25 -0.08 -12.26
C ILE A 330 0.04 0.14 -13.06
N PRO A 331 0.57 -0.88 -13.76
CA PRO A 331 1.87 -0.77 -14.42
C PRO A 331 1.80 -0.03 -15.76
N SER A 332 0.59 0.28 -16.23
CA SER A 332 0.34 1.00 -17.48
C SER A 332 0.58 2.50 -17.31
N GLU A 333 1.26 3.11 -18.27
CA GLU A 333 1.39 4.57 -18.38
C GLU A 333 0.04 5.25 -18.69
N ASN A 334 -0.86 4.55 -19.39
CA ASN A 334 -2.19 5.06 -19.74
C ASN A 334 -3.20 4.80 -18.61
N TRP A 335 -2.86 5.28 -17.41
CA TRP A 335 -3.62 5.12 -16.18
C TRP A 335 -4.04 6.46 -15.60
N VAL A 336 -5.31 6.57 -15.20
CA VAL A 336 -5.82 7.69 -14.40
C VAL A 336 -6.30 7.17 -13.05
N GLN A 337 -5.75 7.74 -11.98
CA GLN A 337 -6.17 7.44 -10.60
C GLN A 337 -7.12 8.54 -10.10
N LEU A 338 -8.32 8.15 -9.68
CA LEU A 338 -9.34 9.01 -9.09
C LEU A 338 -9.57 8.59 -7.65
N VAL A 339 -9.54 9.55 -6.72
CA VAL A 339 -9.69 9.30 -5.28
C VAL A 339 -10.87 10.11 -4.74
N SER A 340 -11.72 9.49 -3.93
CA SER A 340 -12.83 10.18 -3.28
C SER A 340 -12.31 11.23 -2.29
N ARG A 341 -13.13 12.25 -2.01
CA ARG A 341 -12.79 13.31 -1.07
C ARG A 341 -13.93 13.49 -0.07
N PRO A 342 -13.76 13.08 1.19
CA PRO A 342 -14.76 13.34 2.22
C PRO A 342 -14.82 14.84 2.53
N SER A 343 -16.00 15.32 2.94
CA SER A 343 -16.14 16.70 3.45
C SER A 343 -15.53 16.81 4.85
N TYR A 344 -14.67 17.81 5.06
CA TYR A 344 -14.01 18.07 6.35
C TYR A 344 -14.92 18.71 7.41
N VAL A 345 -16.08 19.22 6.98
CA VAL A 345 -17.06 19.88 7.84
C VAL A 345 -18.39 19.18 7.63
N GLY A 346 -19.13 18.88 8.71
CA GLY A 346 -20.41 18.16 8.69
C GLY A 346 -21.54 18.79 7.84
N SER A 347 -21.23 19.83 7.08
CA SER A 347 -22.09 20.46 6.08
C SER A 347 -22.08 19.77 4.71
N GLY A 348 -21.23 18.76 4.46
CA GLY A 348 -21.16 18.02 3.18
C GLY A 348 -20.66 18.84 1.97
N VAL A 349 -20.26 20.09 2.17
CA VAL A 349 -19.83 20.98 1.10
C VAL A 349 -18.47 20.54 0.56
N GLY A 350 -18.43 20.20 -0.74
CA GLY A 350 -17.20 19.82 -1.43
C GLY A 350 -16.86 18.33 -1.34
N GLU A 351 -17.77 17.48 -0.84
CA GLU A 351 -17.62 16.03 -0.95
C GLU A 351 -17.54 15.59 -2.42
N ILE A 352 -16.62 14.66 -2.72
CA ILE A 352 -16.51 13.99 -4.01
C ILE A 352 -16.64 12.49 -3.74
N SER A 353 -17.78 11.90 -4.10
CA SER A 353 -18.06 10.48 -3.84
C SER A 353 -17.54 9.56 -4.94
N LEU A 354 -17.37 8.27 -4.63
CA LEU A 354 -17.02 7.25 -5.64
C LEU A 354 -18.01 7.27 -6.80
N PHE A 355 -19.31 7.41 -6.53
CA PHE A 355 -20.35 7.49 -7.54
C PHE A 355 -20.09 8.60 -8.58
N GLN A 356 -19.71 9.79 -8.12
CA GLN A 356 -19.38 10.91 -9.02
C GLN A 356 -18.13 10.59 -9.85
N LEU A 357 -17.14 9.93 -9.27
CA LEU A 357 -15.91 9.54 -9.95
C LEU A 357 -16.12 8.43 -10.97
N VAL A 358 -16.98 7.44 -10.71
CA VAL A 358 -17.36 6.42 -11.70
C VAL A 358 -18.11 7.09 -12.86
N LYS A 359 -19.01 8.05 -12.60
CA LYS A 359 -19.66 8.81 -13.68
C LYS A 359 -18.68 9.64 -14.51
N LEU A 360 -17.68 10.25 -13.85
CA LEU A 360 -16.63 11.00 -14.52
C LEU A 360 -15.76 10.10 -15.40
N SER A 361 -15.42 8.90 -14.92
CA SER A 361 -14.53 7.97 -15.65
C SER A 361 -15.09 7.58 -17.01
N LEU A 362 -16.42 7.50 -17.17
CA LEU A 362 -17.07 7.25 -18.47
C LEU A 362 -16.69 8.29 -19.54
N ARG A 363 -16.39 9.53 -19.14
CA ARG A 363 -15.95 10.60 -20.06
C ARG A 363 -14.49 10.47 -20.47
N TYR A 364 -13.73 9.62 -19.79
CA TYR A 364 -12.32 9.37 -20.10
C TYR A 364 -12.14 8.27 -21.14
N ARG A 365 -13.23 7.63 -21.61
CA ARG A 365 -13.20 6.50 -22.56
C ARG A 365 -12.21 5.41 -22.11
N PRO A 366 -12.38 4.85 -20.89
CA PRO A 366 -11.52 3.79 -20.41
C PRO A 366 -11.77 2.49 -21.18
N ASP A 367 -10.78 1.60 -21.21
CA ASP A 367 -11.00 0.19 -21.55
C ASP A 367 -11.39 -0.62 -20.32
N VAL A 368 -10.81 -0.27 -19.17
CA VAL A 368 -11.02 -0.95 -17.88
C VAL A 368 -11.32 0.08 -16.81
N ILE A 369 -12.41 -0.12 -16.09
CA ILE A 369 -12.77 0.65 -14.90
C ILE A 369 -12.57 -0.25 -13.69
N ILE A 370 -11.76 0.21 -12.75
CA ILE A 370 -11.47 -0.51 -11.53
C ILE A 370 -11.99 0.32 -10.35
N VAL A 371 -12.94 -0.25 -9.60
CA VAL A 371 -13.41 0.36 -8.35
C VAL A 371 -12.79 -0.42 -7.20
N GLY A 372 -12.08 0.24 -6.30
CA GLY A 372 -11.32 -0.41 -5.23
C GLY A 372 -12.20 -1.34 -4.39
N GLU A 373 -13.33 -0.85 -3.92
CA GLU A 373 -14.38 -1.64 -3.27
C GLU A 373 -15.74 -0.97 -3.53
N VAL A 374 -16.74 -1.75 -3.94
CA VAL A 374 -18.13 -1.27 -4.03
C VAL A 374 -18.85 -1.52 -2.72
N ARG A 375 -19.52 -0.49 -2.21
CA ARG A 375 -20.28 -0.46 -0.95
C ARG A 375 -21.67 0.18 -1.11
N GLY A 376 -21.93 0.93 -2.18
CA GLY A 376 -23.20 1.59 -2.41
C GLY A 376 -23.50 1.93 -3.87
N GLU A 377 -24.08 3.11 -4.10
CA GLU A 377 -24.67 3.52 -5.38
C GLU A 377 -23.69 3.54 -6.56
N GLU A 378 -22.39 3.68 -6.29
CA GLU A 378 -21.34 3.59 -7.30
C GLU A 378 -21.32 2.25 -8.03
N ALA A 379 -21.78 1.17 -7.37
CA ALA A 379 -21.95 -0.14 -8.00
C ALA A 379 -22.91 -0.04 -9.20
N TYR A 380 -24.01 0.68 -9.08
CA TYR A 380 -25.00 0.80 -10.15
C TYR A 380 -24.40 1.47 -11.39
N VAL A 381 -23.63 2.54 -11.20
CA VAL A 381 -22.95 3.23 -12.30
C VAL A 381 -21.86 2.34 -12.92
N LEU A 382 -21.12 1.58 -12.10
CA LEU A 382 -20.13 0.63 -12.60
C LEU A 382 -20.78 -0.44 -13.49
N PHE A 383 -21.91 -1.02 -13.07
CA PHE A 383 -22.61 -2.01 -13.88
C PHE A 383 -23.19 -1.42 -15.18
N GLN A 384 -23.65 -0.16 -15.16
CA GLN A 384 -24.01 0.55 -16.40
C GLN A 384 -22.79 0.77 -17.31
N ALA A 385 -21.62 1.06 -16.76
CA ALA A 385 -20.38 1.16 -17.52
C ALA A 385 -20.04 -0.17 -18.20
N ILE A 386 -20.15 -1.26 -17.46
CA ILE A 386 -19.89 -2.61 -17.98
C ILE A 386 -20.88 -2.97 -19.10
N ALA A 387 -22.17 -2.67 -18.90
CA ALA A 387 -23.22 -2.88 -19.90
C ALA A 387 -22.96 -2.12 -21.22
N THR A 388 -22.20 -1.02 -21.18
CA THR A 388 -21.84 -0.20 -22.36
C THR A 388 -20.50 -0.60 -22.99
N GLY A 389 -19.93 -1.74 -22.60
CA GLY A 389 -18.75 -2.33 -23.26
C GLY A 389 -17.40 -2.06 -22.57
N HIS A 390 -17.42 -1.52 -21.35
CA HIS A 390 -16.21 -1.35 -20.54
C HIS A 390 -15.92 -2.63 -19.74
N SER A 391 -14.65 -2.99 -19.54
CA SER A 391 -14.29 -4.04 -18.57
C SER A 391 -14.45 -3.49 -17.15
N GLY A 392 -15.00 -4.30 -16.24
CA GLY A 392 -15.09 -3.95 -14.82
C GLY A 392 -14.21 -4.83 -13.93
N MET A 393 -13.51 -4.23 -12.97
CA MET A 393 -12.94 -4.98 -11.84
C MET A 393 -13.33 -4.29 -10.54
N THR A 394 -13.76 -5.07 -9.55
CA THR A 394 -14.05 -4.51 -8.22
C THR A 394 -13.90 -5.54 -7.12
N THR A 395 -13.73 -5.05 -5.89
CA THR A 395 -13.89 -5.89 -4.70
C THR A 395 -15.25 -5.66 -4.03
N LEU A 396 -15.74 -6.67 -3.31
CA LEU A 396 -16.96 -6.58 -2.49
C LEU A 396 -16.82 -7.43 -1.23
N HIS A 397 -17.31 -6.94 -0.10
CA HIS A 397 -17.29 -7.69 1.16
C HIS A 397 -18.38 -8.78 1.18
N ALA A 398 -18.04 -10.00 0.79
CA ALA A 398 -18.89 -11.19 0.91
C ALA A 398 -18.06 -12.46 1.03
N GLU A 399 -18.65 -13.54 1.56
CA GLU A 399 -17.97 -14.83 1.78
C GLU A 399 -18.37 -15.92 0.79
N SER A 400 -19.34 -15.64 -0.08
CA SER A 400 -19.82 -16.49 -1.17
C SER A 400 -20.40 -15.63 -2.28
N ILE A 401 -20.57 -16.21 -3.48
CA ILE A 401 -21.23 -15.54 -4.60
C ILE A 401 -22.70 -15.23 -4.31
N ASP A 402 -23.44 -16.12 -3.64
CA ASP A 402 -24.84 -15.86 -3.25
C ASP A 402 -24.97 -14.66 -2.31
N ALA A 403 -24.05 -14.54 -1.34
CA ALA A 403 -24.01 -13.40 -0.43
C ALA A 403 -23.63 -12.11 -1.17
N ALA A 404 -22.72 -12.20 -2.15
CA ALA A 404 -22.35 -11.07 -2.99
C ALA A 404 -23.52 -10.58 -3.84
N VAL A 405 -24.23 -11.49 -4.51
CA VAL A 405 -25.39 -11.16 -5.36
C VAL A 405 -26.52 -10.57 -4.54
N LYS A 406 -26.83 -11.13 -3.36
CA LYS A 406 -27.81 -10.51 -2.44
C LYS A 406 -27.44 -9.09 -2.05
N ARG A 407 -26.15 -8.81 -1.82
CA ARG A 407 -25.67 -7.46 -1.50
C ARG A 407 -25.75 -6.52 -2.69
N LEU A 408 -25.39 -6.99 -3.89
CA LEU A 408 -25.48 -6.22 -5.13
C LEU A 408 -26.93 -5.84 -5.43
N THR A 409 -27.89 -6.75 -5.26
CA THR A 409 -29.29 -6.51 -5.57
C THR A 409 -30.05 -5.71 -4.49
N SER A 410 -29.54 -5.68 -3.25
CA SER A 410 -30.15 -4.94 -2.15
C SER A 410 -29.71 -3.46 -2.11
N PRO A 411 -30.50 -2.58 -1.45
CA PRO A 411 -30.02 -1.23 -1.12
C PRO A 411 -28.73 -1.28 -0.28
N PRO A 412 -27.78 -0.34 -0.47
CA PRO A 412 -27.85 0.82 -1.36
C PRO A 412 -27.37 0.58 -2.81
N MET A 413 -26.95 -0.64 -3.19
CA MET A 413 -26.41 -0.91 -4.53
C MET A 413 -27.50 -1.06 -5.60
N ASN A 414 -28.63 -1.70 -5.26
CA ASN A 414 -29.83 -1.82 -6.11
C ASN A 414 -29.55 -2.29 -7.56
N ILE A 415 -28.62 -3.22 -7.76
CA ILE A 415 -28.34 -3.78 -9.08
C ILE A 415 -29.51 -4.67 -9.52
N PRO A 416 -30.13 -4.42 -10.69
CA PRO A 416 -31.16 -5.31 -11.22
C PRO A 416 -30.61 -6.73 -11.44
N SER A 417 -31.43 -7.76 -11.19
CA SER A 417 -31.03 -9.17 -11.42
C SER A 417 -30.55 -9.41 -12.86
N SER A 418 -31.15 -8.73 -13.84
CA SER A 418 -30.75 -8.79 -15.25
C SER A 418 -29.34 -8.26 -15.54
N TYR A 419 -28.72 -7.53 -14.62
CA TYR A 419 -27.36 -7.01 -14.74
C TYR A 419 -26.32 -7.91 -14.06
N ILE A 420 -26.74 -8.89 -13.24
CA ILE A 420 -25.82 -9.83 -12.57
C ILE A 420 -24.94 -10.62 -13.55
N PRO A 421 -25.42 -11.07 -14.73
CA PRO A 421 -24.57 -11.76 -15.72
C PRO A 421 -23.45 -10.89 -16.32
N LEU A 422 -23.44 -9.57 -16.05
CA LEU A 422 -22.33 -8.69 -16.41
C LEU A 422 -21.08 -8.94 -15.56
N VAL A 423 -21.21 -9.56 -14.38
CA VAL A 423 -20.07 -10.08 -13.62
C VAL A 423 -19.66 -11.41 -14.23
N ASN A 424 -18.69 -11.43 -15.14
CA ASN A 424 -18.36 -12.68 -15.83
C ASN A 424 -17.69 -13.71 -14.90
N ILE A 425 -16.80 -13.25 -14.03
CA ILE A 425 -16.04 -14.11 -13.13
C ILE A 425 -16.10 -13.56 -11.71
N SER A 426 -16.27 -14.43 -10.73
CA SER A 426 -16.23 -14.12 -9.31
C SER A 426 -15.26 -15.07 -8.59
N MET A 427 -14.47 -14.55 -7.66
CA MET A 427 -13.60 -15.36 -6.80
C MET A 427 -13.74 -14.95 -5.34
N VAL A 428 -13.55 -15.90 -4.41
CA VAL A 428 -13.50 -15.60 -2.98
C VAL A 428 -12.10 -15.87 -2.43
N ILE A 429 -11.48 -14.86 -1.83
CA ILE A 429 -10.24 -15.01 -1.05
C ILE A 429 -10.57 -15.08 0.45
N LYS A 430 -9.99 -16.07 1.13
CA LYS A 430 -10.12 -16.25 2.60
C LYS A 430 -8.77 -16.37 3.26
N ARG A 431 -8.72 -15.99 4.54
CA ARG A 431 -7.66 -16.41 5.46
C ARG A 431 -7.98 -17.83 5.91
N VAL A 432 -7.03 -18.73 5.78
CA VAL A 432 -7.18 -20.15 6.11
C VAL A 432 -5.99 -20.63 6.92
N GLN A 433 -6.18 -21.74 7.61
CA GLN A 433 -5.12 -22.45 8.31
C GLN A 433 -4.59 -23.57 7.41
N ILE A 434 -3.31 -23.50 7.06
CA ILE A 434 -2.62 -24.47 6.21
C ILE A 434 -1.79 -25.39 7.10
N ARG A 435 -1.89 -26.69 6.88
CA ARG A 435 -1.05 -27.69 7.55
C ARG A 435 0.18 -27.98 6.70
N ASP A 436 1.36 -27.90 7.29
CA ASP A 436 2.58 -28.38 6.64
C ASP A 436 2.69 -29.91 6.73
N GLU A 437 3.67 -30.48 6.01
CA GLU A 437 3.95 -31.93 6.02
C GLU A 437 4.28 -32.49 7.42
N ARG A 438 4.64 -31.62 8.36
CA ARG A 438 4.96 -31.94 9.76
C ARG A 438 3.76 -31.71 10.70
N GLY A 439 2.58 -31.41 10.15
CA GLY A 439 1.35 -31.17 10.89
C GLY A 439 1.26 -29.80 11.58
N ARG A 440 2.22 -28.89 11.38
CA ARG A 440 2.17 -27.53 11.93
C ARG A 440 1.16 -26.70 11.16
N VAL A 441 0.35 -25.97 11.89
CA VAL A 441 -0.65 -25.08 11.33
C VAL A 441 -0.06 -23.68 11.18
N ARG A 442 -0.13 -23.11 9.99
CA ARG A 442 0.25 -21.72 9.72
C ARG A 442 -0.92 -20.97 9.06
N PRO A 443 -1.11 -19.68 9.36
CA PRO A 443 -2.06 -18.87 8.62
C PRO A 443 -1.58 -18.68 7.18
N GLY A 444 -2.52 -18.58 6.26
CA GLY A 444 -2.26 -18.21 4.87
C GLY A 444 -3.51 -17.67 4.20
N ARG A 445 -3.34 -17.13 2.99
CA ARG A 445 -4.45 -16.66 2.15
C ARG A 445 -4.63 -17.64 1.01
N ARG A 446 -5.87 -18.01 0.71
CA ARG A 446 -6.23 -18.89 -0.42
C ARG A 446 -7.46 -18.35 -1.12
N ILE A 447 -7.45 -18.38 -2.45
CA ILE A 447 -8.68 -18.27 -3.22
C ILE A 447 -9.41 -19.61 -3.05
N THR A 448 -10.57 -19.61 -2.40
CA THR A 448 -11.24 -20.86 -2.04
C THR A 448 -12.10 -21.40 -3.16
N ASN A 449 -12.71 -20.51 -3.94
CA ASN A 449 -13.67 -20.86 -4.98
C ASN A 449 -13.64 -19.79 -6.07
N ILE A 450 -13.91 -20.22 -7.29
CA ILE A 450 -14.00 -19.38 -8.48
C ILE A 450 -15.20 -19.83 -9.29
N TRP A 451 -16.08 -18.88 -9.59
CA TRP A 451 -17.31 -19.09 -10.34
C TRP A 451 -17.35 -18.22 -11.58
N GLU A 452 -17.94 -18.76 -12.63
CA GLU A 452 -18.42 -17.99 -13.78
C GLU A 452 -19.93 -17.79 -13.65
N VAL A 453 -20.41 -16.57 -13.88
CA VAL A 453 -21.84 -16.27 -13.79
C VAL A 453 -22.48 -16.51 -15.15
N ARG A 454 -23.40 -17.48 -15.21
CA ARG A 454 -24.21 -17.70 -16.41
C ARG A 454 -25.43 -16.79 -16.40
N ASP A 455 -26.17 -16.82 -15.30
CA ASP A 455 -27.36 -16.01 -15.09
C ASP A 455 -27.52 -15.63 -13.59
N TYR A 456 -28.56 -14.84 -13.27
CA TYR A 456 -28.97 -14.61 -11.88
C TYR A 456 -29.32 -15.92 -11.19
N GLU A 457 -28.66 -16.21 -10.06
CA GLU A 457 -28.79 -17.48 -9.31
C GLU A 457 -28.32 -18.74 -10.08
N ASP A 458 -27.61 -18.60 -11.21
CA ASP A 458 -26.96 -19.69 -11.95
C ASP A 458 -25.45 -19.42 -12.12
N TYR A 459 -24.65 -20.14 -11.33
CA TYR A 459 -23.20 -19.96 -11.24
C TYR A 459 -22.47 -21.29 -11.45
N ILE A 460 -21.45 -21.28 -12.31
CA ILE A 460 -20.64 -22.46 -12.63
C ILE A 460 -19.34 -22.38 -11.84
N GLU A 461 -19.12 -23.32 -10.91
CA GLU A 461 -17.83 -23.43 -10.22
C GLU A 461 -16.78 -24.04 -11.16
N ILE A 462 -15.74 -23.27 -11.50
CA ILE A 462 -14.64 -23.70 -12.38
C ILE A 462 -13.38 -24.08 -11.60
N ALA A 463 -13.25 -23.62 -10.36
CA ALA A 463 -12.15 -24.00 -9.50
C ALA A 463 -12.53 -23.96 -8.02
N LYS A 464 -11.98 -24.89 -7.25
CA LYS A 464 -12.13 -24.98 -5.80
C LYS A 464 -10.82 -25.38 -5.14
N TRP A 465 -10.53 -24.79 -3.99
CA TRP A 465 -9.38 -25.16 -3.17
C TRP A 465 -9.75 -26.27 -2.19
N ASN A 466 -8.91 -27.29 -2.14
CA ASN A 466 -8.99 -28.41 -1.22
C ASN A 466 -8.10 -28.15 0.01
N PRO A 467 -8.67 -27.96 1.22
CA PRO A 467 -7.92 -27.65 2.43
C PRO A 467 -7.05 -28.80 2.95
N VAL A 468 -7.35 -30.05 2.56
CA VAL A 468 -6.63 -31.23 3.04
C VAL A 468 -5.28 -31.35 2.35
N GLU A 469 -5.27 -31.14 1.03
CA GLU A 469 -4.05 -31.28 0.21
C GLU A 469 -3.35 -29.94 -0.10
N ASP A 470 -3.96 -28.81 0.27
CA ASP A 470 -3.56 -27.45 -0.14
C ASP A 470 -3.42 -27.33 -1.68
N ARG A 471 -4.37 -27.92 -2.42
CA ARG A 471 -4.38 -27.97 -3.90
C ARG A 471 -5.65 -27.39 -4.48
N PHE A 472 -5.56 -26.95 -5.73
CA PHE A 472 -6.71 -26.44 -6.49
C PHE A 472 -7.22 -27.53 -7.43
N GLU A 473 -8.50 -27.85 -7.32
CA GLU A 473 -9.26 -28.64 -8.28
C GLU A 473 -9.80 -27.67 -9.33
N ILE A 474 -9.41 -27.84 -10.60
CA ILE A 474 -9.69 -26.88 -11.69
C ILE A 474 -10.30 -27.63 -12.87
N ASP A 475 -11.44 -27.16 -13.36
CA ASP A 475 -12.14 -27.71 -14.52
C ASP A 475 -12.55 -26.59 -15.48
N LEU A 476 -11.64 -26.25 -16.41
CA LEU A 476 -11.89 -25.23 -17.43
C LEU A 476 -12.72 -25.75 -18.62
N SER A 477 -13.00 -27.05 -18.70
CA SER A 477 -13.80 -27.61 -19.80
C SER A 477 -15.25 -27.12 -19.77
N LYS A 478 -15.72 -26.71 -18.58
CA LYS A 478 -17.06 -26.17 -18.33
C LYS A 478 -17.14 -24.65 -18.47
N SER A 479 -16.04 -23.99 -18.85
CA SER A 479 -15.97 -22.53 -18.87
C SER A 479 -16.86 -21.91 -19.96
N ILE A 480 -17.91 -21.21 -19.53
CA ILE A 480 -18.74 -20.37 -20.40
C ILE A 480 -18.02 -19.07 -20.78
N VAL A 481 -17.08 -18.60 -19.97
CA VAL A 481 -16.26 -17.43 -20.29
C VAL A 481 -15.36 -17.74 -21.48
N LEU A 482 -14.69 -18.90 -21.49
CA LEU A 482 -13.91 -19.32 -22.65
C LEU A 482 -14.78 -19.56 -23.88
N GLN A 483 -16.01 -20.07 -23.71
CA GLN A 483 -16.96 -20.19 -24.83
C GLN A 483 -17.30 -18.83 -25.41
N ARG A 484 -17.60 -17.84 -24.56
CA ARG A 484 -17.83 -16.45 -25.00
C ARG A 484 -16.60 -15.85 -25.70
N ILE A 485 -15.38 -16.11 -25.21
CA ILE A 485 -14.15 -15.64 -25.87
C ILE A 485 -13.99 -16.32 -27.24
N SER A 486 -14.26 -17.62 -27.33
CA SER A 486 -14.25 -18.38 -28.58
C SER A 486 -15.23 -17.79 -29.59
N GLU A 487 -16.45 -17.45 -29.17
CA GLU A 487 -17.46 -16.81 -30.02
C GLU A 487 -17.04 -15.41 -30.48
N LEU A 488 -16.47 -14.61 -29.58
CA LEU A 488 -16.02 -13.24 -29.88
C LEU A 488 -14.83 -13.17 -30.84
N THR A 489 -13.95 -14.17 -30.79
CA THR A 489 -12.67 -14.16 -31.52
C THR A 489 -12.64 -15.11 -32.72
N GLY A 490 -13.54 -16.09 -32.76
CA GLY A 490 -13.49 -17.21 -33.69
C GLY A 490 -12.40 -18.23 -33.37
N MET A 491 -11.67 -18.10 -32.25
CA MET A 491 -10.64 -19.06 -31.85
C MET A 491 -11.29 -20.33 -31.27
N PRO A 492 -10.89 -21.54 -31.70
CA PRO A 492 -11.38 -22.78 -31.12
C PRO A 492 -11.01 -22.90 -29.63
N MET A 493 -11.86 -23.59 -28.86
CA MET A 493 -11.64 -23.83 -27.43
C MET A 493 -10.26 -24.44 -27.13
N ASP A 494 -9.81 -25.41 -27.92
CA ASP A 494 -8.49 -26.04 -27.74
C ASP A 494 -7.35 -25.03 -27.86
N SER A 495 -7.45 -24.07 -28.78
CA SER A 495 -6.46 -23.01 -28.94
C SER A 495 -6.44 -22.05 -27.75
N LEU A 496 -7.61 -21.76 -27.16
CA LEU A 496 -7.69 -20.97 -25.92
C LEU A 496 -7.07 -21.71 -24.73
N LEU A 497 -7.26 -23.02 -24.64
CA LEU A 497 -6.65 -23.85 -23.60
C LEU A 497 -5.12 -23.94 -23.76
N GLU A 498 -4.62 -24.08 -24.98
CA GLU A 498 -3.18 -24.01 -25.30
C GLU A 498 -2.58 -22.64 -24.95
N GLU A 499 -3.34 -21.56 -25.18
CA GLU A 499 -2.94 -20.21 -24.81
C GLU A 499 -2.82 -20.04 -23.29
N ILE A 500 -3.77 -20.58 -22.52
CA ILE A 500 -3.69 -20.62 -21.05
C ILE A 500 -2.46 -21.41 -20.59
N GLU A 501 -2.19 -22.57 -21.19
CA GLU A 501 -1.01 -23.38 -20.86
C GLU A 501 0.30 -22.62 -21.16
N THR A 502 0.33 -21.89 -22.27
CA THR A 502 1.48 -21.05 -22.64
C THR A 502 1.70 -19.96 -21.61
N ARG A 503 0.65 -19.22 -21.24
CA ARG A 503 0.71 -18.18 -20.20
C ARG A 503 1.09 -18.74 -18.84
N GLU A 504 0.59 -19.92 -18.49
CA GLU A 504 0.96 -20.63 -17.26
C GLU A 504 2.47 -20.87 -17.18
N LYS A 505 3.07 -21.35 -18.27
CA LYS A 505 4.53 -21.58 -18.33
C LYS A 505 5.33 -20.28 -18.17
N VAL A 506 4.84 -19.15 -18.72
CA VAL A 506 5.45 -17.82 -18.54
C VAL A 506 5.41 -17.39 -17.07
N LEU A 507 4.27 -17.55 -16.39
CA LEU A 507 4.13 -17.20 -14.97
C LEU A 507 5.01 -18.08 -14.09
N LEU A 508 5.10 -19.38 -14.37
CA LEU A 508 5.99 -20.30 -13.66
C LEU A 508 7.46 -19.95 -13.87
N TRP A 509 7.85 -19.48 -15.05
CA TRP A 509 9.21 -19.02 -15.31
C TRP A 509 9.55 -17.74 -14.53
N LEU A 510 8.62 -16.78 -14.42
CA LEU A 510 8.78 -15.58 -13.58
C LEU A 510 9.05 -15.97 -12.12
N VAL A 511 8.25 -16.89 -11.60
CA VAL A 511 8.41 -17.45 -10.26
C VAL A 511 9.77 -18.10 -10.08
N LYS A 512 10.17 -19.00 -10.99
CA LYS A 512 11.45 -19.74 -10.91
C LYS A 512 12.67 -18.84 -11.00
N THR A 513 12.59 -17.75 -11.74
CA THR A 513 13.71 -16.80 -11.92
C THR A 513 13.78 -15.75 -10.81
N GLY A 514 12.85 -15.74 -9.87
CA GLY A 514 12.79 -14.76 -8.78
C GLY A 514 12.42 -13.35 -9.23
N ARG A 515 11.99 -13.17 -10.49
CA ARG A 515 11.54 -11.89 -11.06
C ARG A 515 10.11 -11.57 -10.64
N THR A 516 9.81 -11.71 -9.34
CA THR A 516 8.46 -11.55 -8.80
C THR A 516 8.14 -10.13 -8.38
N ASP A 517 9.11 -9.23 -8.48
CA ASP A 517 8.90 -7.81 -8.25
C ASP A 517 7.94 -7.23 -9.31
N TYR A 518 7.27 -6.15 -8.92
CA TYR A 518 6.24 -5.52 -9.73
C TYR A 518 6.71 -5.09 -11.13
N ARG A 519 7.96 -4.58 -11.25
CA ARG A 519 8.52 -4.18 -12.54
C ARG A 519 8.87 -5.39 -13.40
N GLY A 520 9.41 -6.44 -12.79
CA GLY A 520 9.71 -7.72 -13.45
C GLY A 520 8.47 -8.35 -14.08
N VAL A 521 7.36 -8.41 -13.34
CA VAL A 521 6.08 -8.94 -13.83
C VAL A 521 5.51 -8.07 -14.95
N ALA A 522 5.42 -6.75 -14.74
CA ALA A 522 4.90 -5.81 -15.72
C ALA A 522 5.67 -5.85 -17.05
N ASN A 523 7.00 -5.85 -17.01
CA ASN A 523 7.84 -5.96 -18.20
C ASN A 523 7.61 -7.29 -18.94
N THR A 524 7.45 -8.39 -18.21
CA THR A 524 7.21 -9.70 -18.82
C THR A 524 5.85 -9.76 -19.51
N VAL A 525 4.80 -9.24 -18.87
CA VAL A 525 3.48 -9.10 -19.50
C VAL A 525 3.57 -8.22 -20.75
N TYR A 526 4.28 -7.09 -20.68
CA TYR A 526 4.49 -6.21 -21.83
C TYR A 526 5.20 -6.93 -22.99
N ARG A 527 6.29 -7.64 -22.70
CA ARG A 527 7.03 -8.44 -23.70
C ARG A 527 6.19 -9.57 -24.28
N TYR A 528 5.29 -10.17 -23.51
CA TYR A 528 4.37 -11.19 -24.02
C TYR A 528 3.49 -10.65 -25.16
N TYR A 529 3.03 -9.40 -25.05
CA TYR A 529 2.20 -8.76 -26.07
C TYR A 529 3.00 -8.19 -27.26
N ILE A 530 4.19 -7.64 -27.03
CA ILE A 530 4.97 -6.94 -28.06
C ILE A 530 5.97 -7.85 -28.78
N ASN A 531 6.60 -8.78 -28.05
CA ASN A 531 7.62 -9.69 -28.57
C ASN A 531 7.44 -11.11 -27.99
N ARG A 532 6.28 -11.70 -28.30
CA ARG A 532 5.91 -13.04 -27.84
C ARG A 532 6.98 -14.09 -28.17
N GLN A 533 7.40 -14.18 -29.42
CA GLN A 533 8.36 -15.19 -29.86
C GLN A 533 9.71 -15.06 -29.15
N GLY A 534 10.21 -13.84 -28.97
CA GLY A 534 11.46 -13.59 -28.25
C GLY A 534 11.37 -13.99 -26.78
N LEU A 535 10.24 -13.72 -26.12
CA LEU A 535 10.00 -14.13 -24.74
C LEU A 535 9.89 -15.66 -24.62
N LEU A 536 9.09 -16.31 -25.48
CA LEU A 536 8.92 -17.77 -25.44
C LEU A 536 10.25 -18.50 -25.68
N LYS A 537 11.08 -18.00 -26.60
CA LYS A 537 12.42 -18.53 -26.85
C LYS A 537 13.34 -18.39 -25.63
N GLU A 538 13.30 -17.27 -24.90
CA GLU A 538 14.06 -17.08 -23.65
C GLU A 538 13.63 -18.09 -22.57
N ILE A 539 12.35 -18.45 -22.55
CA ILE A 539 11.77 -19.40 -21.59
C ILE A 539 12.04 -20.87 -22.01
N GLY A 540 12.56 -21.09 -23.23
CA GLY A 540 12.79 -22.42 -23.78
C GLY A 540 11.54 -23.08 -24.36
N LEU A 541 10.51 -22.29 -24.68
CA LEU A 541 9.33 -22.72 -25.42
C LEU A 541 9.53 -22.40 -26.90
N ARG A 542 9.18 -23.36 -27.77
CA ARG A 542 9.32 -23.23 -29.22
C ARG A 542 8.07 -22.63 -29.85
#